data_AF-A0A6J4LMA4-F1
#
_entry.id   AF-A0A6J4LMA4-F1
#
_cell.length_a   1.000
_cell.length_b   1.000
_cell.length_c   1.000
_cell.angle_alpha   90.00
_cell.angle_beta   90.00
_cell.angle_gamma   90.00
#
_symmetry.space_group_name_H-M   'P 1'
#
loop_
_entity.id
_entity.type
_entity.pdbx_description
1 polymer ?
#
loop_
_entity_poly.entity_id
_entity_poly.type
_entity_poly.pdbx_seq_one_letter_code
_entity_poly.pdbx_strand_id
1 'polypeptide(L)'
;GTATVTFKSDSGEVCWDMKASNIILPSVGAHIHEGARGVAGPVAVPFSAPDANGVATGCIKPDAALMTRIMQNPENFYINVHSTDFPAGAIRGQLTTLTDVETVSAPATTPAESAPTAAPAAAPAMLPNTGAESGRLNVLAGFALVVVAVGFSLIISARRRTTSG
;
A
#
# COMPACT_ATOMS: atom_id res chain seq x y z
N GLY A 1 -5.61 -12.41 -4.65
CA GLY A 1 -6.42 -11.58 -3.75
C GLY A 1 -6.61 -10.21 -4.37
N THR A 2 -7.52 -9.42 -3.80
CA THR A 2 -7.78 -8.03 -4.20
C THR A 2 -7.65 -7.13 -2.97
N ALA A 3 -7.26 -5.89 -3.18
CA ALA A 3 -7.29 -4.87 -2.15
C ALA A 3 -7.66 -3.53 -2.76
N THR A 4 -8.60 -2.83 -2.13
CA THR A 4 -8.96 -1.45 -2.43
C THR A 4 -8.52 -0.59 -1.26
N VAL A 5 -7.74 0.44 -1.52
CA VAL A 5 -7.35 1.43 -0.51
C VAL A 5 -7.91 2.78 -0.88
N THR A 6 -8.66 3.40 0.03
CA THR A 6 -9.28 4.71 -0.16
C THR A 6 -8.59 5.75 0.74
N PHE A 7 -8.04 6.78 0.12
CA PHE A 7 -7.46 7.94 0.79
C PHE A 7 -8.51 9.04 0.89
N LYS A 8 -8.94 9.34 2.12
CA LYS A 8 -9.92 10.39 2.44
C LYS A 8 -9.19 11.64 2.89
N SER A 9 -9.03 12.61 1.98
CA SER A 9 -8.26 13.83 2.24
C SER A 9 -8.92 14.77 3.26
N ASP A 10 -10.26 14.69 3.39
CA ASP A 10 -11.07 15.47 4.33
C ASP A 10 -10.90 14.98 5.77
N SER A 11 -10.96 13.66 5.99
CA SER A 11 -10.78 13.06 7.31
C SER A 11 -9.32 12.71 7.61
N GLY A 12 -8.42 12.77 6.62
CA GLY A 12 -7.03 12.34 6.73
C GLY A 12 -6.89 10.83 6.96
N GLU A 13 -7.85 10.04 6.49
CA GLU A 13 -7.89 8.59 6.72
C GLU A 13 -7.42 7.82 5.49
N VAL A 14 -6.82 6.66 5.76
CA VAL A 14 -6.57 5.60 4.80
C VAL A 14 -7.43 4.41 5.22
N CYS A 15 -8.45 4.11 4.41
CA CYS A 15 -9.34 2.98 4.61
C CYS A 15 -9.01 1.86 3.62
N TRP A 16 -9.25 0.61 4.00
CA TRP A 16 -9.01 -0.54 3.14
C TRP A 16 -10.16 -1.52 3.16
N ASP A 17 -10.35 -2.18 2.02
CA ASP A 17 -11.12 -3.41 1.86
C ASP A 17 -10.25 -4.43 1.13
N MET A 18 -9.96 -5.56 1.76
CA MET A 18 -9.04 -6.56 1.24
C MET A 18 -9.66 -7.95 1.29
N LYS A 19 -9.41 -8.71 0.21
CA LYS A 19 -9.70 -10.14 0.09
C LYS A 19 -8.44 -10.91 -0.28
N ALA A 20 -7.86 -11.60 0.68
CA ALA A 20 -6.83 -12.61 0.47
C ALA A 20 -7.45 -13.98 0.13
N SER A 21 -6.80 -14.71 -0.76
CA SER A 21 -7.19 -16.06 -1.16
C SER A 21 -5.95 -16.83 -1.60
N ASN A 22 -6.03 -18.17 -1.55
CA ASN A 22 -4.94 -19.09 -1.92
C ASN A 22 -3.65 -18.92 -1.08
N ILE A 23 -3.81 -18.60 0.21
CA ILE A 23 -2.75 -18.56 1.24
C ILE A 23 -3.29 -19.21 2.52
N ILE A 24 -2.41 -19.52 3.49
CA ILE A 24 -2.85 -19.93 4.82
C ILE A 24 -3.55 -18.76 5.53
N LEU A 25 -4.70 -19.04 6.12
CA LEU A 25 -5.55 -18.10 6.87
C LEU A 25 -5.79 -18.61 8.30
N PRO A 26 -6.00 -17.72 9.29
CA PRO A 26 -5.84 -16.27 9.19
C PRO A 26 -4.39 -15.90 8.86
N SER A 27 -4.23 -14.81 8.13
CA SER A 27 -2.91 -14.29 7.82
C SER A 27 -2.27 -13.68 9.07
N VAL A 28 -0.95 -13.50 9.08
CA VAL A 28 -0.21 -13.02 10.26
C VAL A 28 0.17 -11.54 10.18
N GLY A 29 -0.12 -10.87 9.07
CA GLY A 29 0.13 -9.43 8.92
C GLY A 29 -0.21 -8.92 7.52
N ALA A 30 -0.51 -7.62 7.43
CA ALA A 30 -0.71 -6.92 6.17
C ALA A 30 -0.24 -5.45 6.30
N HIS A 31 0.45 -4.95 5.28
CA HIS A 31 1.05 -3.61 5.30
C HIS A 31 1.09 -2.98 3.91
N ILE A 32 1.04 -1.65 3.82
CA ILE A 32 1.67 -0.89 2.72
C ILE A 32 3.16 -0.75 3.03
N HIS A 33 3.98 -1.01 2.02
CA HIS A 33 5.42 -0.75 2.01
C HIS A 33 5.78 0.32 0.97
N GLU A 34 6.85 1.06 1.22
CA GLU A 34 7.42 2.07 0.31
C GLU A 34 8.53 1.45 -0.54
N GLY A 35 8.17 0.96 -1.74
CA GLY A 35 9.11 0.45 -2.73
C GLY A 35 8.46 0.23 -4.10
N ALA A 36 9.19 0.56 -5.16
CA ALA A 36 8.78 0.27 -6.53
C ALA A 36 8.67 -1.24 -6.81
N ARG A 37 8.13 -1.61 -7.97
CA ARG A 37 8.03 -3.02 -8.41
C ARG A 37 9.39 -3.70 -8.35
N GLY A 38 9.43 -4.91 -7.77
CA GLY A 38 10.67 -5.69 -7.60
C GLY A 38 11.55 -5.26 -6.42
N VAL A 39 11.33 -4.06 -5.85
CA VAL A 39 12.14 -3.54 -4.74
C VAL A 39 11.41 -3.74 -3.41
N ALA A 40 12.11 -4.26 -2.41
CA ALA A 40 11.60 -4.36 -1.04
C ALA A 40 11.76 -3.02 -0.32
N GLY A 41 10.75 -2.63 0.45
CA GLY A 41 10.68 -1.33 1.12
C GLY A 41 10.35 -1.42 2.60
N PRO A 42 10.59 -0.35 3.39
CA PRO A 42 10.12 -0.27 4.76
C PRO A 42 8.59 -0.27 4.84
N VAL A 43 8.04 -0.65 6.00
CA VAL A 43 6.59 -0.55 6.27
C VAL A 43 6.21 0.93 6.37
N ALA A 44 5.20 1.32 5.61
CA ALA A 44 4.64 2.66 5.61
C ALA A 44 3.31 2.73 6.39
N VAL A 45 2.40 1.79 6.16
CA VAL A 45 1.08 1.75 6.83
C VAL A 45 0.77 0.33 7.28
N PRO A 46 0.53 0.09 8.57
CA PRO A 46 0.04 -1.20 9.05
C PRO A 46 -1.47 -1.36 8.84
N PHE A 47 -1.90 -2.58 8.52
CA PHE A 47 -3.30 -2.95 8.40
C PHE A 47 -3.68 -4.05 9.39
N SER A 48 -4.98 -4.23 9.59
CA SER A 48 -5.50 -5.48 10.12
C SER A 48 -5.15 -6.62 9.15
N ALA A 49 -4.68 -7.73 9.69
CA ALA A 49 -4.39 -8.92 8.91
C ALA A 49 -5.71 -9.55 8.42
N PRO A 50 -5.77 -10.03 7.15
CA PRO A 50 -6.87 -10.88 6.70
C PRO A 50 -7.22 -12.01 7.67
N ASP A 51 -8.50 -12.09 8.03
CA ASP A 51 -9.06 -13.04 8.97
C ASP A 51 -9.13 -14.49 8.42
N ALA A 52 -9.80 -15.38 9.15
CA ALA A 52 -9.99 -16.77 8.71
C ALA A 52 -10.75 -16.89 7.37
N ASN A 53 -11.56 -15.88 7.01
CA ASN A 53 -12.26 -15.79 5.72
C ASN A 53 -11.42 -15.08 4.66
N GLY A 54 -10.21 -14.64 4.99
CA GLY A 54 -9.32 -13.89 4.12
C GLY A 54 -9.78 -12.45 3.93
N VAL A 55 -10.59 -11.89 4.82
CA VAL A 55 -11.10 -10.52 4.72
C VAL A 55 -10.37 -9.63 5.72
N ALA A 56 -9.97 -8.43 5.28
CA ALA A 56 -9.52 -7.36 6.16
C ALA A 56 -10.15 -6.04 5.73
N THR A 57 -10.78 -5.35 6.68
CA THR A 57 -11.31 -4.01 6.51
C THR A 57 -10.88 -3.14 7.68
N GLY A 58 -10.84 -1.83 7.46
CA GLY A 58 -10.53 -0.87 8.51
C GLY A 58 -10.15 0.49 7.96
N CYS A 59 -9.89 1.43 8.87
CA CYS A 59 -9.37 2.74 8.57
C CYS A 59 -8.31 3.12 9.61
N ILE A 60 -7.30 3.87 9.19
CA ILE A 60 -6.30 4.47 10.06
C ILE A 60 -6.03 5.91 9.62
N LYS A 61 -5.53 6.73 10.53
CA LYS A 61 -5.12 8.11 10.25
C LYS A 61 -3.58 8.22 10.27
N PRO A 62 -2.89 7.96 9.15
CA PRO A 62 -1.43 8.08 9.10
C PRO A 62 -0.98 9.55 9.02
N ASP A 63 0.33 9.77 8.98
CA ASP A 63 0.90 11.09 8.74
C ASP A 63 0.45 11.67 7.38
N ALA A 64 0.15 12.97 7.35
CA ALA A 64 -0.38 13.64 6.16
C ALA A 64 0.64 13.67 5.01
N ALA A 65 1.94 13.84 5.31
CA ALA A 65 2.97 13.84 4.28
C ALA A 65 3.13 12.43 3.68
N LEU A 66 2.99 11.37 4.49
CA LEU A 66 2.93 10.01 3.97
C LEU A 66 1.75 9.80 3.00
N MET A 67 0.55 10.27 3.37
CA MET A 67 -0.62 10.20 2.47
C MET A 67 -0.35 10.90 1.14
N THR A 68 0.21 12.12 1.20
CA THR A 68 0.57 12.87 -0.01
C THR A 68 1.57 12.11 -0.87
N ARG A 69 2.63 11.51 -0.29
CA ARG A 69 3.61 10.73 -1.05
C ARG A 69 2.96 9.54 -1.77
N ILE A 70 2.09 8.80 -1.08
CA ILE A 70 1.39 7.65 -1.65
C ILE A 70 0.46 8.09 -2.79
N MET A 71 -0.31 9.16 -2.60
CA MET A 71 -1.24 9.66 -3.62
C MET A 71 -0.52 10.21 -4.85
N GLN A 72 0.66 10.80 -4.68
CA GLN A 72 1.43 11.37 -5.78
C GLN A 72 2.20 10.32 -6.59
N ASN A 73 2.69 9.25 -5.94
CA ASN A 73 3.53 8.23 -6.59
C ASN A 73 3.11 6.81 -6.15
N PRO A 74 1.86 6.38 -6.40
CA PRO A 74 1.36 5.11 -5.90
C PRO A 74 2.16 3.90 -6.40
N GLU A 75 2.72 3.97 -7.59
CA GLU A 75 3.59 2.94 -8.17
C GLU A 75 4.88 2.70 -7.37
N ASN A 76 5.24 3.59 -6.45
CA ASN A 76 6.33 3.42 -5.48
C ASN A 76 5.88 2.76 -4.17
N PHE A 77 4.65 2.30 -4.07
CA PHE A 77 4.12 1.63 -2.88
C PHE A 77 3.42 0.31 -3.23
N TYR A 78 3.46 -0.65 -2.31
CA TYR A 78 2.79 -1.95 -2.50
C TYR A 78 2.18 -2.46 -1.21
N ILE A 79 1.09 -3.22 -1.34
CA ILE A 79 0.58 -4.04 -0.23
C ILE A 79 1.32 -5.37 -0.21
N ASN A 80 1.69 -5.79 0.99
CA ASN A 80 2.17 -7.13 1.29
C ASN A 80 1.27 -7.79 2.34
N VAL A 81 0.85 -9.03 2.10
CA VAL A 81 0.14 -9.88 3.08
C VAL A 81 1.03 -11.07 3.42
N HIS A 82 1.19 -11.33 4.71
CA HIS A 82 2.07 -12.35 5.26
C HIS A 82 1.25 -13.51 5.81
N SER A 83 1.68 -14.74 5.55
CA SER A 83 1.11 -15.95 6.16
C SER A 83 2.19 -16.71 6.92
N THR A 84 1.80 -17.72 7.69
CA THR A 84 2.74 -18.52 8.49
C THR A 84 3.79 -19.25 7.63
N ASP A 85 3.41 -19.71 6.43
CA ASP A 85 4.27 -20.37 5.45
C ASP A 85 5.08 -19.37 4.58
N PHE A 86 4.66 -18.11 4.52
CA PHE A 86 5.35 -17.05 3.78
C PHE A 86 5.51 -15.78 4.64
N PRO A 87 6.38 -15.81 5.67
CA PRO A 87 6.56 -14.70 6.60
C PRO A 87 7.18 -13.45 5.93
N ALA A 88 7.86 -13.60 4.79
CA ALA A 88 8.37 -12.47 4.00
C ALA A 88 7.31 -11.86 3.05
N GLY A 89 6.14 -12.49 2.93
CA GLY A 89 5.06 -12.06 2.05
C GLY A 89 4.53 -13.20 1.18
N ALA A 90 3.27 -13.57 1.40
CA ALA A 90 2.52 -14.55 0.62
C ALA A 90 1.91 -13.92 -0.64
N ILE A 91 1.52 -12.63 -0.53
CA ILE A 91 0.86 -11.86 -1.59
C ILE A 91 1.50 -10.48 -1.64
N ARG A 92 1.92 -10.04 -2.84
CA ARG A 92 2.34 -8.67 -3.11
C ARG A 92 1.51 -8.07 -4.23
N GLY A 93 1.05 -6.83 -4.06
CA GLY A 93 0.45 -6.06 -5.15
C GLY A 93 0.83 -4.59 -5.08
N GLN A 94 1.28 -4.05 -6.21
CA GLN A 94 1.65 -2.63 -6.33
C GLN A 94 0.39 -1.77 -6.33
N LEU A 95 0.45 -0.59 -5.70
CA LEU A 95 -0.64 0.37 -5.79
C LEU A 95 -0.73 0.94 -7.22
N THR A 96 -1.96 1.17 -7.69
CA THR A 96 -2.25 1.91 -8.92
C THR A 96 -3.56 2.68 -8.75
N THR A 97 -3.68 3.82 -9.43
CA THR A 97 -4.91 4.61 -9.44
C THR A 97 -6.02 3.91 -10.23
N LEU A 98 -7.26 4.02 -9.79
CA LEU A 98 -8.42 3.48 -10.51
C LEU A 98 -8.62 4.00 -11.93
N THR A 99 -8.04 5.15 -12.27
CA THR A 99 -8.04 5.71 -13.63
C THR A 99 -7.12 4.96 -14.59
N ASP A 100 -6.22 4.14 -14.07
CA ASP A 100 -5.23 3.35 -14.82
C ASP A 100 -5.65 1.88 -14.98
N VAL A 101 -6.92 1.56 -14.70
CA VAL A 101 -7.54 0.28 -15.09
C VAL A 101 -7.98 0.37 -16.56
N GLU A 102 -7.08 0.77 -17.45
CA GLU A 102 -7.20 0.36 -18.85
C GLU A 102 -6.79 -1.11 -18.89
N THR A 103 -7.68 -1.95 -19.39
CA THR A 103 -7.56 -3.41 -19.48
C THR A 103 -6.21 -3.86 -20.04
N VAL A 104 -5.23 -4.16 -19.18
CA VAL A 104 -4.06 -4.96 -19.56
C VAL A 104 -4.52 -6.42 -19.63
N SER A 105 -5.21 -6.76 -20.73
CA SER A 105 -5.05 -8.07 -21.33
C SER A 105 -3.71 -8.07 -22.05
N ALA A 106 -2.70 -8.70 -21.46
CA ALA A 106 -1.50 -9.06 -22.21
C ALA A 106 -0.89 -10.37 -21.67
N PRO A 107 -0.34 -11.21 -22.59
CA PRO A 107 -0.16 -12.63 -22.39
C PRO A 107 1.07 -12.97 -21.55
N ALA A 108 1.10 -14.21 -21.07
CA ALA A 108 2.25 -14.79 -20.40
C ALA A 108 3.49 -14.78 -21.30
N THR A 109 4.61 -14.24 -20.82
CA THR A 109 5.94 -14.82 -21.05
C THR A 109 6.97 -14.21 -20.08
N THR A 110 7.50 -15.08 -19.22
CA THR A 110 8.71 -14.89 -18.40
C THR A 110 9.97 -15.06 -19.27
N PRO A 111 11.17 -14.63 -18.80
CA PRO A 111 11.96 -15.50 -17.93
C PRO A 111 12.32 -14.87 -16.58
N ALA A 112 12.68 -15.76 -15.66
CA ALA A 112 12.87 -15.59 -14.23
C ALA A 112 13.89 -14.50 -13.82
N GLU A 113 13.61 -13.80 -12.73
CA GLU A 113 14.60 -12.99 -12.03
C GLU A 113 14.59 -13.27 -10.51
N SER A 114 15.80 -13.29 -9.98
CA SER A 114 16.28 -14.03 -8.82
C SER A 114 15.62 -13.68 -7.48
N ALA A 115 15.39 -14.71 -6.67
CA ALA A 115 15.00 -14.56 -5.28
C ALA A 115 16.07 -13.78 -4.48
N PRO A 116 15.72 -12.70 -3.75
CA PRO A 116 16.66 -12.10 -2.83
C PRO A 116 16.66 -12.88 -1.51
N THR A 117 17.88 -13.11 -1.04
CA THR A 117 18.27 -13.70 0.23
C THR A 117 17.64 -13.00 1.43
N ALA A 118 17.40 -13.78 2.48
CA ALA A 118 16.84 -13.39 3.76
C ALA A 118 17.51 -12.16 4.40
N ALA A 119 16.71 -11.29 5.03
CA ALA A 119 17.17 -10.32 6.02
C ALA A 119 16.12 -10.21 7.16
N PRO A 120 16.56 -9.97 8.42
CA PRO A 120 15.86 -10.42 9.62
C PRO A 120 14.81 -9.43 10.13
N ALA A 121 13.91 -9.96 10.98
CA ALA A 121 12.95 -9.19 11.74
C ALA A 121 13.64 -8.24 12.74
N ALA A 122 13.30 -6.96 12.69
CA ALA A 122 13.54 -6.02 13.77
C ALA A 122 12.49 -4.90 13.75
N ALA A 123 11.72 -4.81 14.83
CA ALA A 123 11.10 -3.58 15.33
C ALA A 123 11.91 -3.11 16.55
N PRO A 124 11.64 -1.96 17.20
CA PRO A 124 10.97 -0.71 16.79
C PRO A 124 11.86 0.54 17.06
N ALA A 125 11.43 1.77 16.70
CA ALA A 125 11.59 3.00 17.53
C ALA A 125 11.13 4.30 16.83
N MET A 126 10.79 5.27 17.69
CA MET A 126 10.08 6.54 17.52
C MET A 126 11.03 7.74 17.75
N LEU A 127 11.00 8.76 16.85
CA LEU A 127 11.33 10.22 16.97
C LEU A 127 12.68 10.66 17.60
N PRO A 128 13.08 11.98 17.68
CA PRO A 128 12.49 13.26 17.20
C PRO A 128 13.48 14.26 16.52
N ASN A 129 12.97 15.28 15.80
CA ASN A 129 13.57 16.64 15.63
C ASN A 129 12.77 17.52 14.64
N THR A 130 12.11 18.61 15.07
CA THR A 130 12.58 20.01 15.25
C THR A 130 13.04 20.74 13.99
N GLY A 131 12.18 21.68 13.55
CA GLY A 131 12.55 23.06 13.20
C GLY A 131 13.14 23.34 11.81
N ALA A 132 12.37 24.04 10.97
CA ALA A 132 12.84 25.24 10.25
C ALA A 132 11.66 25.99 9.62
N GLU A 133 11.75 27.32 9.67
CA GLU A 133 10.74 28.32 9.42
C GLU A 133 10.60 28.76 7.93
N SER A 134 9.44 29.38 7.66
CA SER A 134 9.18 30.54 6.80
C SER A 134 9.61 30.53 5.32
N GLY A 135 8.59 30.46 4.46
CA GLY A 135 8.62 30.99 3.10
C GLY A 135 7.23 31.52 2.74
N ARG A 136 7.01 32.83 2.95
CA ARG A 136 5.82 33.54 2.47
C ARG A 136 5.81 33.54 0.94
N LEU A 137 4.71 33.09 0.33
CA LEU A 137 4.36 33.54 -1.02
C LEU A 137 2.85 33.83 -1.09
N ASN A 138 2.54 35.13 -1.18
CA ASN A 138 1.20 35.62 -1.49
C ASN A 138 0.83 35.21 -2.91
N VAL A 139 -0.28 34.51 -3.08
CA VAL A 139 -1.07 34.60 -4.31
C VAL A 139 -2.54 34.78 -3.92
N LEU A 140 -3.00 36.01 -4.05
CA LEU A 140 -4.41 36.36 -4.15
C LEU A 140 -4.92 35.84 -5.50
N ALA A 141 -5.89 34.92 -5.48
CA ALA A 141 -6.93 34.82 -6.50
C ALA A 141 -7.98 33.82 -6.02
N GLY A 142 -9.21 34.30 -5.88
CA GLY A 142 -10.33 33.50 -5.44
C GLY A 142 -10.66 32.40 -6.46
N PHE A 143 -10.82 31.20 -5.93
CA PHE A 143 -11.74 30.21 -6.46
C PHE A 143 -12.34 29.53 -5.24
N ALA A 144 -13.64 29.69 -5.05
CA ALA A 144 -14.39 28.85 -4.12
C ALA A 144 -14.32 27.42 -4.66
N LEU A 145 -13.30 26.67 -4.21
CA LEU A 145 -13.20 25.24 -4.45
C LEU A 145 -14.31 24.61 -3.62
N VAL A 146 -15.41 24.26 -4.29
CA VAL A 146 -16.33 23.25 -3.77
C VAL A 146 -15.49 21.98 -3.61
N VAL A 147 -15.04 21.70 -2.38
CA VAL A 147 -14.36 20.45 -2.05
C VAL A 147 -15.44 19.37 -2.11
N VAL A 148 -15.71 18.88 -3.31
CA VAL A 148 -16.32 17.56 -3.46
C VAL A 148 -15.28 16.61 -2.89
N ALA A 149 -15.59 15.94 -1.78
CA ALA A 149 -14.72 14.97 -1.14
C ALA A 149 -14.39 13.83 -2.14
N VAL A 150 -13.32 14.00 -2.91
CA VAL A 150 -12.83 13.00 -3.85
C VAL A 150 -11.94 12.03 -3.08
N GLY A 151 -12.57 10.99 -2.53
CA GLY A 151 -11.81 9.84 -2.04
C GLY A 151 -11.07 9.19 -3.20
N PHE A 152 -9.73 9.19 -3.16
CA PHE A 152 -8.93 8.48 -4.16
C PHE A 152 -8.89 7.01 -3.77
N SER A 153 -9.38 6.13 -4.65
CA SER A 153 -9.32 4.69 -4.44
C SER A 153 -8.29 4.04 -5.38
N LEU A 154 -7.54 3.08 -4.85
CA LEU A 154 -6.55 2.31 -5.58
C LEU A 154 -6.94 0.83 -5.55
N ILE A 155 -7.04 0.18 -6.71
CA ILE A 155 -7.25 -1.27 -6.79
C ILE A 155 -5.92 -1.95 -6.98
N ILE A 156 -5.74 -3.05 -6.24
CA ILE A 156 -4.56 -3.87 -6.31
C ILE A 156 -5.01 -5.29 -6.65
N SER A 157 -4.57 -5.78 -7.80
CA SER A 157 -4.65 -7.18 -8.16
C SER A 157 -3.31 -7.84 -7.85
N ALA A 158 -3.30 -8.77 -6.91
CA ALA A 158 -2.09 -9.40 -6.42
C ALA A 158 -2.12 -10.92 -6.63
N ARG A 159 -1.05 -11.46 -7.23
CA ARG A 159 -0.86 -12.88 -7.50
C ARG A 159 -0.01 -13.52 -6.40
N ARG A 160 -0.32 -14.76 -6.02
CA ARG A 160 0.45 -15.55 -5.04
C ARG A 160 1.90 -15.69 -5.51
N ARG A 161 2.88 -15.60 -4.60
CA ARG A 161 4.23 -16.11 -4.89
C ARG A 161 4.20 -17.64 -4.93
N THR A 162 4.56 -18.23 -6.05
CA THR A 162 4.76 -19.68 -6.16
C THR A 162 6.13 -20.04 -5.61
N THR A 163 6.21 -21.03 -4.73
CA THR A 163 7.48 -21.66 -4.35
C THR A 163 8.09 -22.30 -5.58
N SER A 164 9.26 -21.83 -6.04
CA SER A 164 10.15 -22.71 -6.79
C SER A 164 10.66 -23.76 -5.79
N GLY A 165 10.57 -25.04 -6.19
CA GLY A 165 10.94 -26.19 -5.35
C GLY A 165 12.41 -26.25 -4.99
#